data_AF-W9C3Z4-F1
#
_entry.id   AF-W9C3Z4-F1
#
_cell.length_a   1.000
_cell.length_b   1.000
_cell.length_c   1.000
_cell.angle_alpha   90.00
_cell.angle_beta   90.00
_cell.angle_gamma   90.00
#
_symmetry.space_group_name_H-M   'P 1'
#
loop_
_entity.id
_entity.type
_entity.pdbx_description
1 polymer ?
#
loop_
_entity_poly.entity_id
_entity_poly.type
_entity_poly.pdbx_seq_one_letter_code
_entity_poly.pdbx_strand_id
1 'polypeptide(L)'
;MNILRVEDYDNPFASLKDLSLKDRPIFETRKRLLDLPTNVLKKILRELLVRPTHIMPGIVREKGPWASAPKLRYRYQWSEARQEEYESQNLPKTVKGQKIQVFWAASPTREEAQIIEDGYNQLTTVTKDGQEIQGFIHNRKDYGVQIIHRSTVPITAISGVAILRSCKKFERLGTTVLYEENSFLFDTRGLSPFVEPQTVVTMKHLTHKPNEIPGRCRDDGTLPNRQQINRSIDMIFEQNQEKSSKFIYQDPFTRFLTEIGRNNAPHITKIVIQGRWNWIHGTWKDTGSQAVGLHELLPIYTLILEDVCKNIHTVILHDDDQGYPQVSRLGPLGIDKDKEISESVEKLVHELPYLQNLQLGLYQFVPAGCGYDPGVPGSDISVHEQPNDEWGKALKWMGFVQQRAKSRKDAQAQYQKAIEARCVTDV
;
A
#
# COMPACT_ATOMS: atom_id res chain seq x y z
N MET A 1 34.42 41.52 -9.75
CA MET A 1 33.64 42.74 -9.44
C MET A 1 32.57 42.36 -8.42
N ASN A 2 32.67 42.92 -7.21
CA ASN A 2 31.72 42.93 -6.09
C ASN A 2 31.07 41.61 -5.66
N ILE A 3 31.78 40.87 -4.79
CA ILE A 3 31.18 39.94 -3.82
C ILE A 3 30.91 40.76 -2.55
N LEU A 4 29.64 40.88 -2.20
CA LEU A 4 29.14 41.56 -1.01
C LEU A 4 29.52 40.75 0.24
N ARG A 5 30.07 41.47 1.23
CA ARG A 5 30.33 41.03 2.61
C ARG A 5 29.02 40.61 3.27
N VAL A 6 29.04 39.47 3.94
CA VAL A 6 28.03 39.11 4.95
C VAL A 6 28.71 39.22 6.31
N GLU A 7 28.04 39.94 7.18
CA GLU A 7 28.44 40.35 8.53
C GLU A 7 28.61 39.16 9.47
N ASP A 8 29.63 39.25 10.33
CA ASP A 8 29.87 38.35 11.45
C ASP A 8 28.66 38.35 12.39
N TYR A 9 27.97 37.21 12.49
CA TYR A 9 27.05 36.96 13.60
C TYR A 9 27.85 36.41 14.78
N ASP A 10 27.79 37.15 15.89
CA ASP A 10 28.34 36.82 17.19
C ASP A 10 28.05 35.37 17.58
N ASN A 11 29.12 34.62 17.90
CA ASN A 11 29.06 33.27 18.41
C ASN A 11 28.77 33.31 19.93
N PRO A 12 27.57 32.90 20.41
CA PRO A 12 27.23 32.98 21.83
C PRO A 12 27.93 31.92 22.69
N PHE A 13 28.90 31.17 22.15
CA PHE A 13 29.66 30.14 22.87
C PHE A 13 31.13 30.51 23.12
N ALA A 14 31.55 31.74 22.81
CA ALA A 14 32.93 32.18 22.99
C ALA A 14 33.16 32.99 24.28
N SER A 15 32.76 32.46 25.45
CA SER A 15 33.37 32.84 26.73
C SER A 15 32.96 31.88 27.84
N LEU A 16 33.73 30.80 28.00
CA LEU A 16 33.72 29.96 29.20
C LEU A 16 35.15 29.41 29.38
N LYS A 17 36.11 30.32 29.48
CA LYS A 17 37.41 30.05 30.09
C LYS A 17 37.37 30.73 31.46
N ASP A 18 37.77 29.99 32.48
CA ASP A 18 37.82 30.36 33.91
C ASP A 18 36.60 30.02 34.77
N LEU A 19 36.20 28.74 34.77
CA LEU A 19 35.55 28.14 35.94
C LEU A 19 36.31 26.90 36.42
N SER A 20 36.82 27.05 37.65
CA SER A 20 37.47 26.09 38.55
C SER A 20 37.10 24.61 38.35
N LEU A 21 38.13 23.77 38.26
CA LEU A 21 38.09 22.33 38.02
C LEU A 21 37.64 21.47 39.23
N LYS A 22 37.04 22.05 40.28
CA LYS A 22 36.80 21.30 41.53
C LYS A 22 35.37 20.96 41.91
N ASP A 23 34.35 21.47 41.23
CA ASP A 23 32.94 21.14 41.56
C ASP A 23 32.12 20.78 40.32
N ARG A 24 32.45 19.67 39.65
CA ARG A 24 31.51 19.06 38.71
C ARG A 24 30.66 18.04 39.45
N PRO A 25 29.32 18.17 39.45
CA PRO A 25 28.46 17.09 39.91
C PRO A 25 28.80 15.86 39.05
N ILE A 26 28.90 14.71 39.71
CA ILE A 26 29.04 13.41 39.07
C ILE A 26 27.94 13.35 38.00
N PHE A 27 28.33 13.49 36.73
CA PHE A 27 27.41 13.31 35.62
C PHE A 27 26.93 11.88 35.72
N GLU A 28 25.71 11.69 36.20
CA GLU A 28 24.93 10.49 35.92
C GLU A 28 25.16 10.14 34.46
N THR A 29 25.58 8.91 34.22
CA THR A 29 25.84 8.38 32.89
C THR A 29 24.61 8.60 32.02
N ARG A 30 24.62 9.68 31.23
CA ARG A 30 23.58 9.95 30.23
C ARG A 30 23.54 8.74 29.31
N LYS A 31 22.53 7.88 29.50
CA LYS A 31 22.28 6.75 28.61
C LYS A 31 22.21 7.31 27.19
N ARG A 32 23.14 6.91 26.33
CA ARG A 32 23.13 7.37 24.95
C ARG A 32 21.94 6.72 24.26
N LEU A 33 21.37 7.37 23.25
CA LEU A 33 20.21 6.86 22.54
C LEU A 33 20.41 5.40 22.06
N LEU A 34 21.63 5.06 21.61
CA LEU A 34 21.97 3.72 21.14
C LEU A 34 22.05 2.65 22.25
N ASP A 35 22.19 3.06 23.52
CA ASP A 35 22.24 2.19 24.69
C ASP A 35 20.84 1.76 25.14
N LEU A 36 19.78 2.35 24.56
CA LEU A 36 18.42 1.95 24.84
C LEU A 36 18.14 0.52 24.34
N PRO A 37 17.32 -0.25 25.07
CA PRO A 37 16.83 -1.55 24.62
C PRO A 37 16.15 -1.48 23.25
N THR A 38 16.28 -2.55 22.46
CA THR A 38 15.75 -2.63 21.09
C THR A 38 14.24 -2.35 21.00
N ASN A 39 13.45 -2.82 21.97
CA ASN A 39 12.01 -2.56 22.03
C ASN A 39 11.70 -1.07 22.24
N VAL A 40 12.49 -0.37 23.06
CA VAL A 40 12.36 1.08 23.28
C VAL A 40 12.74 1.84 22.01
N LEU A 41 13.84 1.45 21.36
CA LEU A 41 14.26 2.03 20.08
C LEU A 41 13.21 1.84 18.99
N LYS A 42 12.64 0.64 18.85
CA LYS A 42 11.54 0.40 17.91
C LYS A 42 10.33 1.28 18.22
N LYS A 43 9.97 1.47 19.49
CA LYS A 43 8.89 2.38 19.88
C LYS A 43 9.17 3.82 19.42
N ILE A 44 10.38 4.33 19.64
CA ILE A 44 10.78 5.66 19.16
C ILE A 44 10.71 5.73 17.62
N LEU A 45 11.23 4.72 16.93
CA LEU A 45 11.20 4.67 15.47
C LEU A 45 9.78 4.61 14.91
N ARG A 46 8.83 3.96 15.59
CA ARG A 46 7.42 3.92 15.18
C ARG A 46 6.79 5.31 15.19
N GLU A 47 7.01 6.07 16.26
CA GLU A 47 6.54 7.47 16.35
C GLU A 47 7.07 8.32 15.18
N LEU A 48 8.30 8.03 14.75
CA LEU A 48 8.96 8.76 13.68
C LEU A 48 8.50 8.31 12.27
N LEU A 49 8.36 7.00 12.05
CA LEU A 49 8.33 6.39 10.72
C LEU A 49 6.99 5.75 10.33
N VAL A 50 6.08 5.48 11.27
CA VAL A 50 4.84 4.71 11.01
C VAL A 50 3.64 5.64 11.05
N ARG A 51 2.77 5.57 10.04
CA ARG A 51 1.54 6.37 9.99
C ARG A 51 0.29 5.50 9.81
N PRO A 52 -0.87 5.96 10.32
CA PRO A 52 -2.14 5.23 10.24
C PRO A 52 -2.77 5.24 8.83
N THR A 53 -2.03 5.68 7.81
CA THR A 53 -2.46 5.77 6.41
C THR A 53 -1.47 5.05 5.49
N HIS A 54 -1.82 4.85 4.22
CA HIS A 54 -0.96 4.27 3.21
C HIS A 54 0.03 5.29 2.64
N ILE A 55 1.29 4.87 2.54
CA ILE A 55 2.30 5.58 1.77
C ILE A 55 2.11 5.20 0.30
N MET A 56 1.90 6.19 -0.56
CA MET A 56 1.69 6.00 -1.99
C MET A 56 2.95 6.39 -2.77
N PRO A 57 3.87 5.45 -3.05
CA PRO A 57 4.93 5.67 -4.02
C PRO A 57 4.36 5.80 -5.43
N GLY A 58 4.89 6.73 -6.22
CA GLY A 58 4.46 6.86 -7.61
C GLY A 58 5.18 7.94 -8.39
N ILE A 59 4.93 7.96 -9.70
CA ILE A 59 5.45 9.00 -10.59
C ILE A 59 4.53 10.20 -10.57
N VAL A 60 5.11 11.33 -10.18
CA VAL A 60 4.49 12.63 -10.20
C VAL A 60 4.89 13.37 -11.48
N ARG A 61 3.91 13.97 -12.14
CA ARG A 61 4.13 14.88 -13.25
C ARG A 61 4.25 16.31 -12.73
N GLU A 62 5.44 16.90 -12.83
CA GLU A 62 5.62 18.32 -12.60
C GLU A 62 5.25 19.10 -13.86
N LYS A 63 4.35 20.07 -13.72
CA LYS A 63 4.00 21.00 -14.80
C LYS A 63 5.26 21.80 -15.15
N GLY A 64 5.71 21.66 -16.39
CA GLY A 64 6.72 22.55 -16.96
C GLY A 64 6.09 23.82 -17.54
N PRO A 65 6.90 24.75 -18.07
CA PRO A 65 6.42 25.86 -18.88
C PRO A 65 5.46 25.38 -20.00
N TRP A 66 4.52 26.23 -20.41
CA TRP A 66 3.61 25.95 -21.52
C TRP A 66 4.39 25.40 -22.73
N ALA A 67 3.92 24.28 -23.31
CA ALA A 67 4.53 23.51 -24.40
C ALA A 67 5.72 22.58 -24.07
N SER A 68 6.19 22.48 -22.83
CA SER A 68 7.19 21.46 -22.46
C SER A 68 6.55 20.13 -22.02
N ALA A 69 7.20 19.01 -22.37
CA ALA A 69 6.80 17.71 -21.84
C ALA A 69 6.91 17.73 -20.30
N PRO A 70 5.91 17.20 -19.57
CA PRO A 70 5.94 17.22 -18.11
C PRO A 70 7.15 16.44 -17.59
N LYS A 71 7.82 16.99 -16.57
CA LYS A 71 8.93 16.29 -15.93
C LYS A 71 8.35 15.23 -15.00
N LEU A 72 8.71 13.97 -15.26
CA LEU A 72 8.33 12.84 -14.41
C LEU A 72 9.30 12.73 -13.24
N ARG A 73 8.79 12.69 -12.01
CA ARG A 73 9.60 12.45 -10.80
C ARG A 73 8.96 11.40 -9.93
N TYR A 74 9.74 10.43 -9.52
CA TYR A 74 9.31 9.46 -8.52
C TYR A 74 9.28 10.10 -7.12
N ARG A 75 8.14 9.99 -6.42
CA ARG A 75 7.88 10.59 -5.10
C ARG A 75 6.99 9.70 -4.25
N TYR A 76 6.94 10.00 -2.95
CA TYR A 76 6.02 9.39 -1.99
C TYR A 76 4.94 10.39 -1.58
N GLN A 77 3.70 9.93 -1.44
CA GLN A 77 2.53 10.73 -1.06
C GLN A 77 1.70 10.03 0.02
N TRP A 78 0.77 10.75 0.63
CA TRP A 78 -0.31 10.14 1.41
C TRP A 78 -1.44 9.73 0.48
N SER A 79 -2.06 8.56 0.72
CA SER A 79 -3.17 8.08 -0.12
C SER A 79 -4.37 9.03 -0.16
N GLU A 80 -4.56 9.85 0.89
CA GLU A 80 -5.67 10.81 1.04
C GLU A 80 -5.32 12.20 0.49
N ALA A 81 -4.04 12.53 0.31
CA ALA A 81 -3.56 13.83 -0.18
C ALA A 81 -2.84 13.66 -1.53
N ARG A 82 -3.54 13.06 -2.49
CA ARG A 82 -2.98 12.69 -3.79
C ARG A 82 -2.65 13.95 -4.59
N GLN A 83 -1.41 14.04 -5.05
CA GLN A 83 -0.92 15.14 -5.91
C GLN A 83 -1.03 16.56 -5.32
N GLU A 84 -1.39 16.70 -4.05
CA GLU A 84 -1.44 17.96 -3.33
C GLU A 84 -0.04 18.28 -2.78
N GLU A 85 0.65 19.21 -3.45
CA GLU A 85 1.85 19.96 -2.99
C GLU A 85 3.08 19.18 -2.46
N TYR A 86 4.25 19.48 -3.01
CA TYR A 86 5.48 18.69 -2.80
C TYR A 86 6.48 19.36 -1.84
N GLU A 87 7.09 18.57 -0.94
CA GLU A 87 8.30 18.98 -0.21
C GLU A 87 9.59 18.73 -1.02
N SER A 88 10.68 19.40 -0.63
CA SER A 88 11.99 19.32 -1.27
C SER A 88 12.68 17.94 -1.15
N GLN A 89 12.18 17.04 -0.30
CA GLN A 89 12.78 15.72 -0.02
C GLN A 89 12.05 14.51 -0.62
N ASN A 90 11.08 14.71 -1.54
CA ASN A 90 10.28 13.65 -2.18
C ASN A 90 9.45 12.77 -1.23
N LEU A 91 9.33 13.13 0.05
CA LEU A 91 8.47 12.49 1.05
C LEU A 91 7.08 13.12 1.08
N PRO A 92 6.07 12.42 1.64
CA PRO A 92 4.74 13.00 1.82
C PRO A 92 4.83 14.27 2.69
N LYS A 93 4.19 15.36 2.26
CA LYS A 93 4.27 16.67 2.93
C LYS A 93 3.73 16.61 4.36
N THR A 94 4.35 17.40 5.24
CA THR A 94 3.79 17.74 6.54
C THR A 94 2.60 18.65 6.33
N VAL A 95 1.38 18.17 6.60
CA VAL A 95 0.23 19.09 6.68
C VAL A 95 -0.07 19.39 8.13
N LYS A 96 0.70 20.32 8.70
CA LYS A 96 0.52 20.76 10.09
C LYS A 96 -0.92 21.20 10.30
N GLY A 97 -1.63 20.48 11.18
CA GLY A 97 -3.01 20.79 11.56
C GLY A 97 -4.09 20.27 10.60
N GLN A 98 -3.72 19.63 9.47
CA GLN A 98 -4.72 18.97 8.64
C GLN A 98 -5.05 17.61 9.23
N LYS A 99 -6.35 17.37 9.35
CA LYS A 99 -6.86 16.03 9.66
C LYS A 99 -7.24 15.37 8.35
N ILE A 100 -6.88 14.11 8.19
CA ILE A 100 -7.32 13.29 7.06
C ILE A 100 -8.39 12.31 7.54
N GLN A 101 -9.28 11.93 6.64
CA GLN A 101 -10.17 10.81 6.87
C GLN A 101 -9.46 9.53 6.46
N VAL A 102 -9.30 8.61 7.41
CA VAL A 102 -8.84 7.25 7.17
C VAL A 102 -10.01 6.30 7.14
N PHE A 103 -9.91 5.28 6.29
CA PHE A 103 -10.94 4.29 6.06
C PHE A 103 -10.34 2.89 6.15
N TRP A 104 -11.09 1.96 6.73
CA TRP A 104 -10.72 0.55 6.69
C TRP A 104 -11.97 -0.32 6.76
N ALA A 105 -11.91 -1.50 6.15
CA ALA A 105 -12.96 -2.49 6.25
C ALA A 105 -12.53 -3.62 7.19
N ALA A 106 -13.45 -4.07 8.05
CA ALA A 106 -13.24 -5.19 8.95
C ALA A 106 -14.50 -6.05 9.09
N SER A 107 -14.33 -7.29 9.55
CA SER A 107 -15.46 -8.07 10.05
C SER A 107 -16.03 -7.40 11.32
N PRO A 108 -17.36 -7.42 11.53
CA PRO A 108 -17.95 -6.86 12.74
C PRO A 108 -17.33 -7.46 14.00
N THR A 109 -17.10 -6.65 15.03
CA THR A 109 -16.85 -7.17 16.38
C THR A 109 -18.11 -7.83 16.95
N ARG A 110 -18.00 -8.49 18.10
CA ARG A 110 -19.18 -9.08 18.76
C ARG A 110 -20.20 -8.01 19.16
N GLU A 111 -19.70 -6.88 19.62
CA GLU A 111 -20.51 -5.73 20.03
C GLU A 111 -21.17 -5.09 18.81
N GLU A 112 -20.42 -4.89 17.72
CA GLU A 112 -20.98 -4.38 16.47
C GLU A 112 -22.02 -5.34 15.89
N ALA A 113 -21.76 -6.65 15.92
CA ALA A 113 -22.73 -7.66 15.48
C ALA A 113 -24.04 -7.59 16.29
N GLN A 114 -23.97 -7.46 17.61
CA GLN A 114 -25.17 -7.32 18.45
C GLN A 114 -25.95 -6.04 18.10
N ILE A 115 -25.25 -4.91 17.92
CA ILE A 115 -25.89 -3.65 17.55
C ILE A 115 -26.60 -3.76 16.19
N ILE A 116 -26.00 -4.48 15.23
CA ILE A 116 -26.61 -4.75 13.92
C ILE A 116 -27.84 -5.66 14.08
N GLU A 117 -27.76 -6.70 14.90
CA GLU A 117 -28.88 -7.60 15.22
C GLU A 117 -30.05 -6.86 15.90
N ASP A 118 -29.75 -5.86 16.72
CA ASP A 118 -30.74 -4.99 17.38
C ASP A 118 -31.39 -3.98 16.40
N GLY A 119 -30.99 -3.98 15.12
CA GLY A 119 -31.62 -3.22 14.04
C GLY A 119 -31.00 -1.85 13.77
N TYR A 120 -29.85 -1.52 14.37
CA TYR A 120 -29.16 -0.26 14.10
C TYR A 120 -28.34 -0.34 12.80
N ASN A 121 -28.39 0.74 12.02
CA ASN A 121 -27.74 0.86 10.71
C ASN A 121 -26.47 1.76 10.73
N GLN A 122 -26.17 2.37 11.86
CA GLN A 122 -24.98 3.20 12.07
C GLN A 122 -24.28 2.79 13.35
N LEU A 123 -22.97 2.57 13.25
CA LEU A 123 -22.10 2.25 14.38
C LEU A 123 -21.25 3.47 14.68
N THR A 124 -21.25 3.96 15.91
CA THR A 124 -20.34 5.03 16.32
C THR A 124 -19.65 4.62 17.61
N THR A 125 -18.32 4.60 17.56
CA THR A 125 -17.48 4.33 18.73
C THR A 125 -16.60 5.54 18.99
N VAL A 126 -16.47 5.94 20.26
CA VAL A 126 -15.54 6.99 20.67
C VAL A 126 -14.40 6.35 21.45
N THR A 127 -13.16 6.58 21.02
CA THR A 127 -11.98 6.06 21.71
C THR A 127 -11.75 6.78 23.04
N LYS A 128 -10.87 6.23 23.88
CA LYS A 128 -10.47 6.87 25.15
C LYS A 128 -9.91 8.28 24.97
N ASP A 129 -9.32 8.56 23.81
CA ASP A 129 -8.71 9.84 23.47
C ASP A 129 -9.72 10.82 22.83
N GLY A 130 -11.01 10.46 22.80
CA GLY A 130 -12.09 11.27 22.23
C GLY A 130 -12.17 11.21 20.71
N GLN A 131 -11.48 10.27 20.05
CA GLN A 131 -11.54 10.11 18.61
C GLN A 131 -12.81 9.35 18.21
N GLU A 132 -13.63 9.94 17.35
CA GLU A 132 -14.81 9.30 16.79
C GLU A 132 -14.45 8.35 15.64
N ILE A 133 -15.01 7.15 15.69
CA ILE A 133 -14.96 6.14 14.64
C ILE A 133 -16.40 5.85 14.24
N GLN A 134 -16.74 6.22 13.01
CA GLN A 134 -18.01 5.89 12.38
C GLN A 134 -17.86 4.55 11.66
N GLY A 135 -18.87 3.70 11.72
CA GLY A 135 -18.93 2.41 11.07
C GLY A 135 -20.20 2.30 10.24
N PHE A 136 -20.01 1.93 8.97
CA PHE A 136 -21.08 1.76 8.00
C PHE A 136 -21.19 0.30 7.60
N ILE A 137 -22.40 -0.22 7.61
CA ILE A 137 -22.66 -1.62 7.30
C ILE A 137 -22.54 -1.83 5.80
N HIS A 138 -21.61 -2.71 5.41
CA HIS A 138 -21.44 -3.20 4.06
C HIS A 138 -21.90 -4.67 4.01
N ASN A 139 -23.10 -4.90 3.48
CA ASN A 139 -23.67 -6.22 3.29
C ASN A 139 -23.19 -6.83 1.97
N ARG A 140 -22.36 -7.88 2.04
CA ARG A 140 -21.86 -8.62 0.87
C ARG A 140 -22.63 -9.90 0.59
N LYS A 141 -23.93 -9.93 0.91
CA LYS A 141 -24.85 -11.06 0.66
C LYS A 141 -24.29 -12.36 1.27
N ASP A 142 -24.14 -13.40 0.44
CA ASP A 142 -23.69 -14.75 0.84
C ASP A 142 -22.28 -14.79 1.43
N TYR A 143 -21.50 -13.70 1.29
CA TYR A 143 -20.13 -13.60 1.80
C TYR A 143 -20.04 -12.90 3.18
N GLY A 144 -21.19 -12.51 3.75
CA GLY A 144 -21.30 -11.94 5.08
C GLY A 144 -21.21 -10.42 5.13
N VAL A 145 -21.31 -9.88 6.35
CA VAL A 145 -21.27 -8.44 6.62
C VAL A 145 -19.84 -7.99 6.90
N GLN A 146 -19.47 -6.82 6.37
CA GLN A 146 -18.29 -6.07 6.79
C GLN A 146 -18.71 -4.68 7.28
N ILE A 147 -17.90 -4.09 8.14
CA ILE A 147 -18.05 -2.71 8.57
C ILE A 147 -16.96 -1.88 7.88
N ILE A 148 -17.36 -0.83 7.20
CA ILE A 148 -16.46 0.21 6.70
C ILE A 148 -16.35 1.26 7.80
N HIS A 149 -15.22 1.27 8.47
CA HIS A 149 -14.89 2.26 9.48
C HIS A 149 -14.29 3.50 8.85
N ARG A 150 -14.69 4.66 9.38
CA ARG A 150 -14.23 5.99 9.01
C ARG A 150 -13.81 6.72 10.27
N SER A 151 -12.61 7.28 10.26
CA SER A 151 -12.16 8.12 11.36
C SER A 151 -11.29 9.26 10.87
N THR A 152 -11.31 10.37 11.61
CA THR A 152 -10.54 11.56 11.28
C THR A 152 -9.29 11.61 12.16
N VAL A 153 -8.11 11.44 11.56
CA VAL A 153 -6.82 11.41 12.28
C VAL A 153 -5.94 12.61 11.91
N PRO A 154 -5.16 13.16 12.86
CA PRO A 154 -4.11 14.10 12.53
C PRO A 154 -3.02 13.36 11.75
N ILE A 155 -2.65 13.87 10.57
CA ILE A 155 -1.50 13.32 9.84
C ILE A 155 -0.23 14.10 10.17
N THR A 156 0.78 13.39 10.62
CA THR A 156 2.13 13.95 10.82
C THR A 156 3.03 13.44 9.70
N ALA A 157 3.99 14.26 9.26
CA ALA A 157 4.97 13.82 8.27
C ALA A 157 5.80 12.66 8.79
N ILE A 158 6.33 11.82 7.89
CA ILE A 158 7.38 10.86 8.23
C ILE A 158 8.62 11.66 8.61
N SER A 159 8.87 11.74 9.91
CA SER A 159 10.01 12.46 10.46
C SER A 159 11.14 11.49 10.72
N GLY A 160 12.40 11.91 10.56
CA GLY A 160 13.53 11.09 11.00
C GLY A 160 14.01 10.03 10.01
N VAL A 161 13.62 10.06 8.73
CA VAL A 161 14.28 9.22 7.69
C VAL A 161 15.80 9.41 7.69
N ALA A 162 16.27 10.62 7.99
CA ALA A 162 17.70 10.92 8.15
C ALA A 162 18.38 10.08 9.25
N ILE A 163 17.66 9.65 10.30
CA ILE A 163 18.23 8.83 11.38
C ILE A 163 18.66 7.46 10.87
N LEU A 164 17.99 6.95 9.83
CA LEU A 164 18.32 5.65 9.21
C LEU A 164 19.73 5.67 8.61
N ARG A 165 20.22 6.84 8.21
CA ARG A 165 21.57 7.03 7.65
C ARG A 165 22.66 7.23 8.70
N SER A 166 22.29 7.37 9.97
CA SER A 166 23.23 7.71 11.03
C SER A 166 24.11 6.52 11.45
N CYS A 167 23.56 5.30 11.50
CA CYS A 167 24.32 4.09 11.82
C CYS A 167 23.57 2.81 11.40
N LYS A 168 24.32 1.71 11.25
CA LYS A 168 23.79 0.39 10.86
C LYS A 168 22.69 -0.14 11.78
N LYS A 169 22.72 0.18 13.08
CA LYS A 169 21.68 -0.26 14.03
C LYS A 169 20.35 0.43 13.74
N PHE A 170 20.36 1.74 13.48
CA PHE A 170 19.16 2.49 13.11
C PHE A 170 18.69 2.18 11.71
N GLU A 171 19.60 1.99 10.76
CA GLU A 171 19.28 1.49 9.43
C GLU A 171 18.49 0.20 9.54
N ARG A 172 19.07 -0.85 10.15
CA ARG A 172 18.43 -2.16 10.27
C ARG A 172 17.10 -2.11 11.02
N LEU A 173 17.06 -1.48 12.19
CA LEU A 173 15.82 -1.45 12.98
C LEU A 173 14.75 -0.57 12.33
N GLY A 174 15.16 0.55 11.74
CA GLY A 174 14.25 1.53 11.19
C GLY A 174 13.72 1.14 9.81
N THR A 175 14.48 0.46 8.96
CA THR A 175 13.94 -0.11 7.70
C THR A 175 12.94 -1.22 7.99
N THR A 176 13.24 -2.11 8.94
CA THR A 176 12.29 -3.11 9.45
C THR A 176 10.99 -2.43 9.91
N VAL A 177 11.05 -1.43 10.79
CA VAL A 177 9.84 -0.71 11.25
C VAL A 177 9.13 0.01 10.10
N LEU A 178 9.87 0.69 9.23
CA LEU A 178 9.30 1.46 8.12
C LEU A 178 8.53 0.57 7.14
N TYR A 179 9.09 -0.57 6.74
CA TYR A 179 8.48 -1.43 5.71
C TYR A 179 7.53 -2.49 6.29
N GLU A 180 7.76 -2.98 7.52
CA GLU A 180 6.90 -4.01 8.13
C GLU A 180 5.62 -3.45 8.75
N GLU A 181 5.62 -2.18 9.17
CA GLU A 181 4.48 -1.62 9.92
C GLU A 181 3.68 -0.59 9.11
N ASN A 182 4.26 0.02 8.07
CA ASN A 182 3.49 0.84 7.14
C ASN A 182 2.80 -0.01 6.07
N SER A 183 1.78 0.57 5.46
CA SER A 183 1.11 0.03 4.28
C SER A 183 1.52 0.84 3.05
N PHE A 184 1.76 0.17 1.92
CA PHE A 184 2.11 0.84 0.66
C PHE A 184 0.99 0.70 -0.36
N LEU A 185 0.53 1.81 -0.93
CA LEU A 185 -0.50 1.83 -1.96
C LEU A 185 0.13 2.06 -3.34
N PHE A 186 -0.07 1.12 -4.25
CA PHE A 186 0.36 1.19 -5.64
C PHE A 186 -0.84 1.52 -6.52
N ASP A 187 -0.89 2.75 -7.02
CA ASP A 187 -1.98 3.26 -7.86
C ASP A 187 -1.64 3.13 -9.34
N THR A 188 -2.32 2.20 -10.02
CA THR A 188 -2.11 1.87 -11.43
C THR A 188 -3.02 2.67 -12.37
N ARG A 189 -3.98 3.44 -11.85
CA ARG A 189 -5.02 4.11 -12.65
C ARG A 189 -4.51 5.24 -13.53
N GLY A 190 -3.36 5.82 -13.19
CA GLY A 190 -2.90 7.06 -13.80
C GLY A 190 -3.57 8.29 -13.18
N LEU A 191 -3.38 9.46 -13.80
CA LEU A 191 -3.76 10.75 -13.21
C LEU A 191 -5.13 11.24 -13.68
N SER A 192 -6.02 11.53 -12.73
CA SER A 192 -7.19 12.42 -12.91
C SER A 192 -6.71 13.88 -12.87
N PRO A 193 -7.28 14.86 -13.62
CA PRO A 193 -8.56 14.86 -14.34
C PRO A 193 -8.46 14.77 -15.88
N PHE A 194 -7.38 14.26 -16.47
CA PHE A 194 -7.19 14.37 -17.91
C PHE A 194 -7.82 13.20 -18.70
N VAL A 195 -8.47 13.55 -19.81
CA VAL A 195 -9.40 12.74 -20.63
C VAL A 195 -8.69 11.74 -21.57
N GLU A 196 -7.37 11.55 -21.42
CA GLU A 196 -6.58 10.58 -22.18
C GLU A 196 -6.19 9.40 -21.28
N PRO A 197 -5.98 8.17 -21.81
CA PRO A 197 -5.49 7.04 -21.02
C PRO A 197 -4.01 7.25 -20.65
N GLN A 198 -3.77 8.13 -19.69
CA GLN A 198 -2.47 8.33 -19.08
C GLN A 198 -2.34 7.42 -17.85
N THR A 199 -2.64 6.14 -18.04
CA THR A 199 -2.27 5.12 -17.05
C THR A 199 -0.78 5.15 -16.80
N VAL A 200 -0.39 4.71 -15.60
CA VAL A 200 1.03 4.62 -15.27
C VAL A 200 1.74 3.61 -16.18
N VAL A 201 1.01 2.57 -16.62
CA VAL A 201 1.50 1.53 -17.52
C VAL A 201 0.58 1.40 -18.73
N THR A 202 1.16 1.33 -19.94
CA THR A 202 0.45 1.11 -21.21
C THR A 202 0.92 -0.20 -21.84
N MET A 203 0.17 -0.72 -22.83
CA MET A 203 0.58 -1.91 -23.58
C MET A 203 1.97 -1.76 -24.19
N LYS A 204 2.35 -0.55 -24.66
CA LYS A 204 3.70 -0.26 -25.15
C LYS A 204 4.79 -0.51 -24.09
N HIS A 205 4.47 -0.30 -22.82
CA HIS A 205 5.40 -0.58 -21.72
C HIS A 205 5.54 -2.09 -21.50
N LEU A 206 4.44 -2.85 -21.60
CA LEU A 206 4.47 -4.31 -21.49
C LEU A 206 5.10 -5.02 -22.70
N THR A 207 5.08 -4.40 -23.88
CA THR A 207 5.76 -4.92 -25.08
C THR A 207 7.21 -4.44 -25.19
N HIS A 208 7.62 -3.47 -24.38
CA HIS A 208 9.01 -3.00 -24.39
C HIS A 208 9.88 -3.95 -23.57
N LYS A 209 10.70 -4.74 -24.26
CA LYS A 209 11.57 -5.76 -23.67
C LYS A 209 10.78 -6.75 -22.78
N PRO A 210 9.88 -7.56 -23.36
CA PRO A 210 8.98 -8.43 -22.61
C PRO A 210 9.73 -9.47 -21.77
N ASN A 211 10.93 -9.87 -22.20
CA ASN A 211 11.83 -10.75 -21.44
C ASN A 211 12.25 -10.19 -20.07
N GLU A 212 12.07 -8.89 -19.85
CA GLU A 212 12.37 -8.22 -18.57
C GLU A 212 11.16 -8.13 -17.64
N ILE A 213 10.00 -8.62 -18.05
CA ILE A 213 8.75 -8.53 -17.30
C ILE A 213 8.38 -9.94 -16.79
N PRO A 214 8.26 -10.14 -15.46
CA PRO A 214 7.93 -11.44 -14.89
C PRO A 214 6.67 -12.07 -15.47
N GLY A 215 6.80 -13.31 -15.94
CA GLY A 215 5.68 -14.11 -16.46
C GLY A 215 5.17 -13.72 -17.84
N ARG A 216 5.73 -12.68 -18.49
CA ARG A 216 5.27 -12.27 -19.82
C ARG A 216 5.74 -13.25 -20.89
N CYS A 217 4.84 -13.58 -21.82
CA CYS A 217 5.20 -14.37 -23.00
C CYS A 217 6.29 -13.68 -23.81
N ARG A 218 7.15 -14.49 -24.39
CA ARG A 218 8.20 -14.03 -25.31
C ARG A 218 7.62 -13.65 -26.67
N ASP A 219 8.46 -13.06 -27.50
CA ASP A 219 8.10 -12.68 -28.87
C ASP A 219 7.66 -13.88 -29.73
N ASP A 220 8.08 -15.10 -29.38
CA ASP A 220 7.69 -16.36 -30.02
C ASP A 220 6.40 -16.98 -29.44
N GLY A 221 5.75 -16.31 -28.48
CA GLY A 221 4.53 -16.77 -27.81
C GLY A 221 4.75 -17.81 -26.70
N THR A 222 5.99 -18.23 -26.44
CA THR A 222 6.29 -19.20 -25.38
C THR A 222 6.20 -18.57 -23.99
N LEU A 223 5.73 -19.35 -23.02
CA LEU A 223 5.72 -18.96 -21.61
C LEU A 223 7.13 -19.08 -21.01
N PRO A 224 7.57 -18.11 -20.19
CA PRO A 224 8.87 -18.16 -19.58
C PRO A 224 8.95 -19.27 -18.53
N ASN A 225 10.08 -19.97 -18.46
CA ASN A 225 10.34 -20.95 -17.40
C ASN A 225 10.74 -20.25 -16.08
N ARG A 226 10.80 -20.99 -14.97
CA ARG A 226 11.10 -20.41 -13.64
C ARG A 226 12.43 -19.67 -13.57
N GLN A 227 13.47 -20.17 -14.24
CA GLN A 227 14.78 -19.48 -14.27
C GLN A 227 14.68 -18.12 -14.96
N GLN A 228 13.90 -18.04 -16.04
CA GLN A 228 13.67 -16.80 -16.79
C GLN A 228 12.81 -15.82 -15.99
N ILE A 229 11.79 -16.32 -15.28
CA ILE A 229 10.98 -15.52 -14.35
C ILE A 229 11.88 -14.92 -13.26
N ASN A 230 12.68 -15.75 -12.57
CA ASN A 230 13.59 -15.28 -11.52
C ASN A 230 14.56 -14.22 -12.05
N ARG A 231 15.14 -14.42 -13.24
CA ARG A 231 16.01 -13.43 -13.88
C ARG A 231 15.29 -12.11 -14.15
N SER A 232 14.05 -12.16 -14.64
CA SER A 232 13.26 -10.94 -14.87
C SER A 232 12.94 -10.20 -13.57
N ILE A 233 12.73 -10.93 -12.46
CA ILE A 233 12.56 -10.34 -11.13
C ILE A 233 13.88 -9.70 -10.64
N ASP A 234 15.03 -10.36 -10.86
CA ASP A 234 16.33 -9.81 -10.49
C ASP A 234 16.61 -8.47 -11.17
N MET A 235 16.20 -8.33 -12.44
CA MET A 235 16.37 -7.12 -13.23
C MET A 235 15.56 -5.92 -12.73
N ILE A 236 14.51 -6.14 -11.91
CA ILE A 236 13.80 -5.03 -11.22
C ILE A 236 14.74 -4.28 -10.28
N PHE A 237 15.75 -4.97 -9.73
CA PHE A 237 16.70 -4.41 -8.76
C PHE A 237 18.01 -3.91 -9.39
N GLU A 238 18.18 -4.04 -10.70
CA GLU A 238 19.34 -3.52 -11.40
C GLU A 238 19.25 -2.00 -11.56
N GLN A 239 20.25 -1.27 -11.07
CA GLN A 239 20.23 0.21 -10.99
C GLN A 239 20.44 0.93 -12.34
N ASN A 240 20.34 0.25 -13.48
CA ASN A 240 20.60 0.84 -14.80
C ASN A 240 19.33 1.33 -15.50
N GLN A 241 18.83 2.50 -15.08
CA GLN A 241 17.58 3.08 -15.56
C GLN A 241 17.50 3.25 -17.08
N GLU A 242 18.62 3.51 -17.76
CA GLU A 242 18.65 3.69 -19.22
C GLU A 242 18.48 2.37 -19.98
N LYS A 243 18.82 1.25 -19.33
CA LYS A 243 18.73 -0.09 -19.93
C LYS A 243 17.51 -0.88 -19.46
N SER A 244 16.87 -0.54 -18.35
CA SER A 244 15.69 -1.27 -17.86
C SER A 244 14.47 -1.09 -18.77
N SER A 245 13.54 -2.05 -18.69
CA SER A 245 12.25 -1.93 -19.34
C SER A 245 11.49 -0.69 -18.85
N LYS A 246 10.75 -0.04 -19.77
CA LYS A 246 9.85 1.07 -19.45
C LYS A 246 8.83 0.67 -18.38
N PHE A 247 8.42 -0.60 -18.35
CA PHE A 247 7.55 -1.13 -17.30
C PHE A 247 8.19 -0.97 -15.92
N ILE A 248 9.42 -1.48 -15.73
CA ILE A 248 10.16 -1.43 -14.45
C ILE A 248 10.25 0.01 -13.92
N TYR A 249 10.53 0.96 -14.80
CA TYR A 249 10.71 2.36 -14.42
C TYR A 249 9.39 3.08 -14.15
N GLN A 250 8.33 2.80 -14.90
CA GLN A 250 7.09 3.55 -14.82
C GLN A 250 6.11 2.99 -13.79
N ASP A 251 5.99 1.66 -13.72
CA ASP A 251 5.07 1.00 -12.83
C ASP A 251 5.37 1.34 -11.35
N PRO A 252 4.39 1.79 -10.54
CA PRO A 252 4.65 2.26 -9.18
C PRO A 252 5.23 1.16 -8.28
N PHE A 253 4.82 -0.09 -8.48
CA PHE A 253 5.25 -1.20 -7.63
C PHE A 253 6.67 -1.62 -7.97
N THR A 254 6.97 -1.88 -9.24
CA THR A 254 8.34 -2.26 -9.62
C THR A 254 9.33 -1.12 -9.36
N ARG A 255 8.93 0.12 -9.64
CA ARG A 255 9.77 1.29 -9.37
C ARG A 255 10.07 1.44 -7.88
N PHE A 256 9.08 1.20 -7.02
CA PHE A 256 9.29 1.17 -5.58
C PHE A 256 10.29 0.10 -5.16
N LEU A 257 10.18 -1.11 -5.72
CA LEU A 257 11.13 -2.20 -5.44
C LEU A 257 12.55 -1.85 -5.88
N THR A 258 12.73 -1.20 -7.03
CA THR A 258 14.03 -0.68 -7.47
C THR A 258 14.63 0.28 -6.45
N GLU A 259 13.81 1.17 -5.89
CA GLU A 259 14.26 2.24 -4.97
C GLU A 259 14.57 1.74 -3.56
N ILE A 260 13.79 0.80 -3.03
CA ILE A 260 14.08 0.22 -1.71
C ILE A 260 15.17 -0.87 -1.77
N GLY A 261 15.36 -1.49 -2.93
CA GLY A 261 16.31 -2.56 -3.15
C GLY A 261 15.87 -3.92 -2.59
N ARG A 262 16.50 -4.99 -3.09
CA ARG A 262 16.11 -6.38 -2.81
C ARG A 262 16.16 -6.75 -1.33
N ASN A 263 17.07 -6.15 -0.56
CA ASN A 263 17.24 -6.45 0.86
C ASN A 263 16.09 -5.92 1.73
N ASN A 264 15.39 -4.87 1.29
CA ASN A 264 14.30 -4.27 2.05
C ASN A 264 12.93 -4.82 1.64
N ALA A 265 12.78 -5.30 0.42
CA ALA A 265 11.51 -5.82 -0.08
C ALA A 265 10.90 -6.98 0.75
N PRO A 266 11.68 -7.92 1.33
CA PRO A 266 11.13 -8.93 2.23
C PRO A 266 10.48 -8.37 3.50
N HIS A 267 10.79 -7.14 3.90
CA HIS A 267 10.14 -6.48 5.05
C HIS A 267 8.75 -5.95 4.71
N ILE A 268 8.33 -5.96 3.45
CA ILE A 268 6.97 -5.53 3.08
C ILE A 268 5.97 -6.60 3.56
N THR A 269 5.03 -6.16 4.40
CA THR A 269 4.02 -7.02 5.02
C THR A 269 2.60 -6.73 4.53
N LYS A 270 2.34 -5.46 4.15
CA LYS A 270 1.02 -4.97 3.74
C LYS A 270 1.11 -4.05 2.52
N ILE A 271 0.35 -4.40 1.49
CA ILE A 271 0.21 -3.59 0.28
C ILE A 271 -1.26 -3.38 -0.08
N VAL A 272 -1.50 -2.30 -0.82
CA VAL A 272 -2.76 -2.01 -1.50
C VAL A 272 -2.45 -1.86 -2.98
N ILE A 273 -3.14 -2.58 -3.83
CA ILE A 273 -3.08 -2.43 -5.28
C ILE A 273 -4.40 -1.80 -5.70
N GLN A 274 -4.34 -0.56 -6.18
CA GLN A 274 -5.51 0.17 -6.67
C GLN A 274 -5.39 0.35 -8.19
N GLY A 275 -6.47 0.09 -8.90
CA GLY A 275 -6.47 0.09 -10.35
C GLY A 275 -7.87 0.02 -10.94
N ARG A 276 -7.93 -0.11 -12.26
CA ARG A 276 -9.16 -0.49 -12.97
C ARG A 276 -9.00 -1.92 -13.45
N TRP A 277 -9.97 -2.78 -13.17
CA TRP A 277 -9.86 -4.17 -13.60
C TRP A 277 -9.83 -4.28 -15.11
N ASN A 278 -10.76 -3.60 -15.78
CA ASN A 278 -10.86 -3.53 -17.23
C ASN A 278 -10.82 -2.08 -17.70
N TRP A 279 -9.93 -1.77 -18.64
CA TRP A 279 -9.97 -0.46 -19.30
C TRP A 279 -10.93 -0.47 -20.48
N ILE A 280 -11.82 0.52 -20.52
CA ILE A 280 -12.63 0.82 -21.70
C ILE A 280 -11.67 1.14 -22.84
N HIS A 281 -11.67 0.34 -23.91
CA HIS A 281 -10.92 0.69 -25.12
C HIS A 281 -11.73 1.77 -25.84
N GLY A 282 -11.39 3.03 -25.59
CA GLY A 282 -11.84 4.12 -26.46
C GLY A 282 -11.17 4.06 -27.83
N THR A 283 -11.33 5.12 -28.62
CA THR A 283 -10.64 5.36 -29.91
C THR A 283 -9.11 5.39 -29.81
N TRP A 284 -8.55 5.17 -28.63
CA TRP A 284 -7.12 5.15 -28.30
C TRP A 284 -6.35 3.93 -28.82
N LYS A 285 -7.02 2.96 -29.44
CA LYS A 285 -6.36 1.84 -30.14
C LYS A 285 -5.32 2.35 -31.16
N ASP A 286 -5.62 3.47 -31.80
CA ASP A 286 -4.81 4.01 -32.90
C ASP A 286 -3.57 4.80 -32.43
N THR A 287 -3.53 5.22 -31.16
CA THR A 287 -2.36 5.94 -30.60
C THR A 287 -1.34 5.00 -29.94
N GLY A 288 -1.71 3.73 -29.74
CA GLY A 288 -0.91 2.74 -29.01
C GLY A 288 -0.67 3.10 -27.53
N SER A 289 -1.45 4.03 -26.97
CA SER A 289 -1.47 4.38 -25.55
C SER A 289 -2.55 3.59 -24.81
N GLN A 290 -2.75 2.33 -25.19
CA GLN A 290 -3.76 1.49 -24.55
C GLN A 290 -3.36 1.24 -23.09
N ALA A 291 -4.28 1.59 -22.20
CA ALA A 291 -4.16 1.37 -20.77
C ALA A 291 -4.13 -0.11 -20.42
N VAL A 292 -3.32 -0.47 -19.43
CA VAL A 292 -3.23 -1.84 -18.88
C VAL A 292 -4.14 -1.97 -17.68
N GLY A 293 -4.99 -3.00 -17.67
CA GLY A 293 -5.90 -3.31 -16.56
C GLY A 293 -5.22 -4.13 -15.47
N LEU A 294 -5.84 -4.18 -14.29
CA LEU A 294 -5.34 -5.03 -13.20
C LEU A 294 -5.30 -6.51 -13.59
N HIS A 295 -6.17 -6.98 -14.49
CA HIS A 295 -6.13 -8.37 -14.97
C HIS A 295 -4.80 -8.74 -15.65
N GLU A 296 -4.12 -7.80 -16.29
CA GLU A 296 -2.78 -8.03 -16.87
C GLU A 296 -1.65 -7.79 -15.88
N LEU A 297 -1.81 -6.86 -14.92
CA LEU A 297 -0.77 -6.53 -13.94
C LEU A 297 -0.70 -7.53 -12.78
N LEU A 298 -1.85 -8.05 -12.33
CA LEU A 298 -1.94 -8.90 -11.15
C LEU A 298 -1.12 -10.19 -11.26
N PRO A 299 -1.07 -10.90 -12.41
CA PRO A 299 -0.18 -12.04 -12.57
C PRO A 299 1.31 -11.68 -12.42
N ILE A 300 1.72 -10.53 -12.97
CA ILE A 300 3.12 -10.04 -12.87
C ILE A 300 3.43 -9.73 -11.40
N TYR A 301 2.55 -8.99 -10.73
CA TYR A 301 2.73 -8.63 -9.32
C TYR A 301 2.74 -9.86 -8.42
N THR A 302 1.92 -10.87 -8.70
CA THR A 302 1.87 -12.12 -7.94
C THR A 302 3.23 -12.81 -7.91
N LEU A 303 3.88 -12.96 -9.07
CA LEU A 303 5.22 -13.56 -9.18
C LEU A 303 6.28 -12.77 -8.41
N ILE A 304 6.20 -11.44 -8.44
CA ILE A 304 7.13 -10.56 -7.71
C ILE A 304 6.91 -10.68 -6.20
N LEU A 305 5.65 -10.70 -5.75
CA LEU A 305 5.29 -10.82 -4.34
C LEU A 305 5.74 -12.17 -3.77
N GLU A 306 5.55 -13.25 -4.53
CA GLU A 306 5.97 -14.61 -4.18
C GLU A 306 7.49 -14.69 -3.96
N ASP A 307 8.29 -14.17 -4.90
CA ASP A 307 9.76 -14.28 -4.83
C ASP A 307 10.39 -13.32 -3.80
N VAL A 308 9.94 -12.07 -3.80
CA VAL A 308 10.65 -10.97 -3.13
C VAL A 308 10.00 -10.58 -1.81
N CYS A 309 8.67 -10.49 -1.75
CA CYS A 309 7.95 -9.99 -0.58
C CYS A 309 7.54 -11.14 0.35
N LYS A 310 8.52 -11.93 0.79
CA LYS A 310 8.29 -13.21 1.50
C LYS A 310 7.45 -13.11 2.78
N ASN A 311 7.40 -11.94 3.42
CA ASN A 311 6.62 -11.70 4.62
C ASN A 311 5.27 -11.01 4.35
N ILE A 312 4.84 -10.92 3.08
CA ILE A 312 3.54 -10.37 2.73
C ILE A 312 2.44 -11.20 3.39
N HIS A 313 1.65 -10.55 4.24
CA HIS A 313 0.54 -11.20 4.93
C HIS A 313 -0.79 -10.50 4.68
N THR A 314 -0.77 -9.26 4.18
CA THR A 314 -1.98 -8.51 3.83
C THR A 314 -1.88 -7.95 2.41
N VAL A 315 -2.83 -8.32 1.56
CA VAL A 315 -3.01 -7.73 0.23
C VAL A 315 -4.42 -7.17 0.15
N ILE A 316 -4.52 -5.91 -0.25
CA ILE A 316 -5.80 -5.24 -0.54
C ILE A 316 -5.84 -4.98 -2.04
N LEU A 317 -6.88 -5.47 -2.72
CA LEU A 317 -7.14 -5.15 -4.12
C LEU A 317 -8.32 -4.19 -4.17
N HIS A 318 -8.22 -3.13 -4.97
CA HIS A 318 -9.31 -2.19 -5.15
C HIS A 318 -9.51 -1.86 -6.63
N ASP A 319 -10.70 -2.21 -7.13
CA ASP A 319 -11.19 -1.81 -8.44
C ASP A 319 -11.88 -0.45 -8.32
N ASP A 320 -11.47 0.50 -9.17
CA ASP A 320 -11.94 1.89 -9.16
C ASP A 320 -12.84 2.19 -10.37
N ASP A 321 -13.45 1.16 -10.95
CA ASP A 321 -14.43 1.28 -12.05
C ASP A 321 -15.76 1.94 -11.62
N GLN A 322 -15.74 2.82 -10.60
CA GLN A 322 -16.90 3.45 -9.97
C GLN A 322 -17.83 4.11 -10.98
N GLY A 323 -18.96 3.45 -11.27
CA GLY A 323 -20.10 4.05 -11.93
C GLY A 323 -19.92 4.44 -13.40
N TYR A 324 -18.79 4.13 -14.04
CA TYR A 324 -18.80 4.16 -15.51
C TYR A 324 -19.80 3.10 -15.97
N PRO A 325 -20.83 3.46 -16.75
CA PRO A 325 -21.65 2.45 -17.39
C PRO A 325 -20.65 1.54 -18.09
N GLN A 326 -20.64 0.27 -17.73
CA GLN A 326 -19.75 -0.71 -18.34
C GLN A 326 -20.29 -0.94 -19.76
N VAL A 327 -20.12 0.09 -20.61
CA VAL A 327 -20.67 0.18 -21.95
C VAL A 327 -20.05 -0.99 -22.68
N SER A 328 -20.87 -2.01 -22.92
CA SER A 328 -20.63 -3.10 -23.86
C SER A 328 -19.16 -3.58 -23.91
N ARG A 329 -18.83 -4.44 -22.93
CA ARG A 329 -18.02 -5.67 -23.05
C ARG A 329 -16.97 -5.65 -24.17
N LEU A 330 -15.70 -5.53 -23.79
CA LEU A 330 -14.57 -5.67 -24.71
C LEU A 330 -13.65 -6.87 -24.40
N GLY A 331 -14.06 -7.76 -23.50
CA GLY A 331 -13.63 -9.15 -23.62
C GLY A 331 -14.30 -9.78 -24.85
N PRO A 332 -13.73 -10.83 -25.46
CA PRO A 332 -14.45 -11.68 -26.42
C PRO A 332 -15.88 -11.92 -25.93
N LEU A 333 -16.86 -11.80 -26.82
CA LEU A 333 -18.26 -12.13 -26.52
C LEU A 333 -18.30 -13.49 -25.79
N GLY A 334 -18.71 -13.50 -24.52
CA GLY A 334 -18.85 -14.71 -23.71
C GLY A 334 -17.89 -14.88 -22.53
N ILE A 335 -16.94 -13.98 -22.28
CA ILE A 335 -16.14 -14.02 -21.04
C ILE A 335 -16.98 -13.49 -19.86
N ASP A 336 -17.21 -14.36 -18.88
CA ASP A 336 -17.82 -14.01 -17.60
C ASP A 336 -16.79 -13.24 -16.74
N LYS A 337 -16.95 -11.90 -16.62
CA LYS A 337 -16.06 -11.02 -15.84
C LYS A 337 -15.89 -11.51 -14.40
N ASP A 338 -17.00 -11.94 -13.81
CA ASP A 338 -17.03 -12.45 -12.44
C ASP A 338 -16.15 -13.70 -12.29
N LYS A 339 -16.19 -14.59 -13.29
CA LYS A 339 -15.28 -15.74 -13.39
C LYS A 339 -13.83 -15.30 -13.58
N GLU A 340 -13.55 -14.35 -14.47
CA GLU A 340 -12.19 -13.86 -14.74
C GLU A 340 -11.54 -13.22 -13.50
N ILE A 341 -12.28 -12.37 -12.77
CA ILE A 341 -11.82 -11.78 -11.50
C ILE A 341 -11.56 -12.91 -10.51
N SER A 342 -12.52 -13.83 -10.34
CA SER A 342 -12.40 -14.93 -9.38
C SER A 342 -11.19 -15.83 -9.66
N GLU A 343 -10.92 -16.17 -10.93
CA GLU A 343 -9.76 -16.96 -11.34
C GLU A 343 -8.43 -16.22 -11.16
N SER A 344 -8.41 -14.90 -11.36
CA SER A 344 -7.19 -14.10 -11.14
C SER A 344 -6.87 -13.98 -9.64
N VAL A 345 -7.88 -13.76 -8.82
CA VAL A 345 -7.74 -13.73 -7.35
C VAL A 345 -7.39 -15.12 -6.80
N GLU A 346 -7.96 -16.19 -7.37
CA GLU A 346 -7.60 -17.57 -7.05
C GLU A 346 -6.10 -17.81 -7.22
N LYS A 347 -5.56 -17.45 -8.40
CA LYS A 347 -4.12 -17.58 -8.69
C LYS A 347 -3.28 -16.82 -7.67
N LEU A 348 -3.59 -15.55 -7.40
CA LEU A 348 -2.91 -14.75 -6.37
C LEU A 348 -2.91 -15.48 -5.01
N VAL A 349 -4.04 -16.02 -4.59
CA VAL A 349 -4.19 -16.68 -3.29
C VAL A 349 -3.40 -17.99 -3.20
N HIS A 350 -3.34 -18.75 -4.28
CA HIS A 350 -2.57 -20.00 -4.33
C HIS A 350 -1.06 -19.75 -4.37
N GLU A 351 -0.60 -18.77 -5.15
CA GLU A 351 0.82 -18.39 -5.23
C GLU A 351 1.32 -17.70 -3.96
N LEU A 352 0.43 -17.12 -3.15
CA LEU A 352 0.76 -16.53 -1.85
C LEU A 352 0.22 -17.40 -0.69
N PRO A 353 0.80 -18.58 -0.41
CA PRO A 353 0.28 -19.51 0.58
C PRO A 353 0.32 -18.96 2.01
N TYR A 354 1.23 -18.01 2.27
CA TYR A 354 1.39 -17.42 3.58
C TYR A 354 0.45 -16.24 3.87
N LEU A 355 -0.26 -15.73 2.85
CA LEU A 355 -1.20 -14.62 2.97
C LEU A 355 -2.21 -14.89 4.09
N GLN A 356 -2.36 -13.92 4.99
CA GLN A 356 -3.22 -14.01 6.18
C GLN A 356 -4.52 -13.23 6.02
N ASN A 357 -4.47 -12.13 5.27
CA ASN A 357 -5.60 -11.26 5.02
C ASN A 357 -5.63 -10.85 3.54
N LEU A 358 -6.76 -11.12 2.89
CA LEU A 358 -7.10 -10.62 1.58
C LEU A 358 -8.32 -9.73 1.75
N GLN A 359 -8.22 -8.47 1.32
CA GLN A 359 -9.35 -7.54 1.30
C GLN A 359 -9.65 -7.14 -0.15
N LEU A 360 -10.89 -7.33 -0.58
CA LEU A 360 -11.37 -6.93 -1.90
C LEU A 360 -12.25 -5.70 -1.75
N GLY A 361 -11.73 -4.55 -2.19
CA GLY A 361 -12.31 -3.21 -2.02
C GLY A 361 -11.75 -2.48 -0.78
N LEU A 362 -11.20 -1.29 -1.01
CA LEU A 362 -10.72 -0.38 0.05
C LEU A 362 -11.84 0.52 0.60
N TYR A 363 -12.93 0.67 -0.16
CA TYR A 363 -14.16 1.42 0.12
C TYR A 363 -14.04 2.60 1.08
N GLN A 364 -14.01 3.81 0.52
CA GLN A 364 -14.16 5.05 1.31
C GLN A 364 -15.63 5.28 1.75
N PHE A 365 -16.55 4.56 1.12
CA PHE A 365 -17.99 4.63 1.33
C PHE A 365 -18.62 3.28 1.01
N VAL A 366 -19.84 3.04 1.52
CA VAL A 366 -20.60 1.84 1.19
C VAL A 366 -21.08 1.92 -0.26
N PRO A 367 -20.75 0.97 -1.15
CA PRO A 367 -21.26 0.95 -2.51
C PRO A 367 -22.80 1.01 -2.54
N ALA A 368 -23.36 1.74 -3.51
CA ALA A 368 -24.81 1.89 -3.63
C ALA A 368 -25.52 0.53 -3.64
N GLY A 369 -26.54 0.37 -2.80
CA GLY A 369 -27.30 -0.87 -2.67
C GLY A 369 -26.57 -2.02 -1.94
N CYS A 370 -25.33 -1.85 -1.48
CA CYS A 370 -24.65 -2.81 -0.61
C CYS A 370 -24.74 -2.42 0.89
N GLY A 371 -25.57 -1.44 1.24
CA GLY A 371 -25.78 -0.98 2.62
C GLY A 371 -26.08 0.51 2.71
N TYR A 372 -25.89 1.10 3.89
CA TYR A 372 -26.26 2.49 4.19
C TYR A 372 -25.06 3.33 4.63
N ASP A 373 -24.84 4.47 3.97
CA ASP A 373 -23.88 5.53 4.35
C ASP A 373 -24.59 6.90 4.25
N PRO A 374 -24.95 7.55 5.38
CA PRO A 374 -25.65 8.84 5.39
C PRO A 374 -24.87 9.98 4.72
N GLY A 375 -23.57 9.80 4.46
CA GLY A 375 -22.73 10.79 3.79
C GLY A 375 -22.74 10.72 2.25
N VAL A 376 -23.42 9.73 1.66
CA VAL A 376 -23.44 9.54 0.19
C VAL A 376 -24.84 9.78 -0.37
N PRO A 377 -25.03 10.78 -1.25
CA PRO A 377 -26.31 11.00 -1.93
C PRO A 377 -26.78 9.74 -2.67
N GLY A 378 -27.96 9.21 -2.31
CA GLY A 378 -28.55 8.02 -2.91
C GLY A 378 -28.41 6.72 -2.11
N SER A 379 -27.76 6.74 -0.94
CA SER A 379 -27.68 5.57 -0.04
C SER A 379 -29.02 5.18 0.61
N ASP A 380 -29.97 6.12 0.71
CA ASP A 380 -31.35 5.90 1.14
C ASP A 380 -32.23 5.21 0.07
N ILE A 381 -31.77 5.20 -1.20
CA ILE A 381 -32.53 4.61 -2.29
C ILE A 381 -32.37 3.11 -2.18
N SER A 382 -33.38 2.47 -1.58
CA SER A 382 -33.61 1.04 -1.63
C SER A 382 -33.89 0.65 -3.09
N VAL A 383 -32.82 0.54 -3.89
CA VAL A 383 -32.90 -0.13 -5.18
C VAL A 383 -33.26 -1.58 -4.86
N HIS A 384 -34.46 -1.99 -5.24
CA HIS A 384 -34.98 -3.34 -5.03
C HIS A 384 -34.09 -4.45 -5.61
N GLU A 385 -33.12 -4.09 -6.46
CA GLU A 385 -32.00 -4.94 -6.85
C GLU A 385 -30.70 -4.33 -6.33
N GLN A 386 -30.21 -4.86 -5.20
CA GLN A 386 -28.86 -4.55 -4.74
C GLN A 386 -27.88 -4.94 -5.86
N PRO A 387 -27.10 -3.99 -6.43
CA PRO A 387 -26.10 -4.36 -7.42
C PRO A 387 -25.19 -5.40 -6.78
N ASN A 388 -24.82 -6.40 -7.57
CA ASN A 388 -23.86 -7.39 -7.10
C ASN A 388 -22.57 -6.65 -6.75
N ASP A 389 -22.01 -6.96 -5.57
CA ASP A 389 -20.68 -6.48 -5.18
C ASP A 389 -19.72 -6.66 -6.38
N GLU A 390 -18.94 -5.63 -6.69
CA GLU A 390 -18.08 -5.56 -7.88
C GLU A 390 -17.10 -6.75 -7.98
N TRP A 391 -16.80 -7.39 -6.85
CA TRP A 391 -15.91 -8.54 -6.74
C TRP A 391 -16.62 -9.89 -6.90
N GLY A 392 -17.95 -9.93 -6.83
CA GLY A 392 -18.76 -11.13 -7.07
C GLY A 392 -18.23 -12.41 -6.40
N LYS A 393 -18.04 -13.47 -7.19
CA LYS A 393 -17.51 -14.78 -6.77
C LYS A 393 -16.10 -14.72 -6.22
N ALA A 394 -15.33 -13.66 -6.47
CA ALA A 394 -13.98 -13.53 -5.92
C ALA A 394 -13.99 -13.35 -4.39
N LEU A 395 -15.10 -12.88 -3.82
CA LEU A 395 -15.27 -12.72 -2.37
C LEU A 395 -15.06 -14.01 -1.57
N LYS A 396 -15.36 -15.18 -2.17
CA LYS A 396 -15.11 -16.50 -1.55
C LYS A 396 -13.65 -16.66 -1.09
N TRP A 397 -12.71 -16.04 -1.81
CA TRP A 397 -11.29 -16.14 -1.54
C TRP A 397 -10.86 -15.37 -0.29
N MET A 398 -11.59 -14.33 0.12
CA MET A 398 -11.36 -13.65 1.39
C MET A 398 -11.58 -14.61 2.56
N GLY A 399 -12.71 -15.33 2.56
CA GLY A 399 -13.03 -16.35 3.56
C GLY A 399 -12.03 -17.52 3.55
N PHE A 400 -11.63 -17.99 2.37
CA PHE A 400 -10.60 -19.03 2.23
C PHE A 400 -9.27 -18.62 2.86
N VAL A 401 -8.78 -17.40 2.56
CA VAL A 401 -7.52 -16.88 3.11
C VAL A 401 -7.58 -16.77 4.64
N GLN A 402 -8.68 -16.24 5.18
CA GLN A 402 -8.89 -16.13 6.62
C GLN A 402 -8.91 -17.50 7.31
N GLN A 403 -9.65 -18.47 6.75
CA GLN A 403 -9.70 -19.83 7.26
C GLN A 403 -8.32 -20.50 7.24
N ARG A 404 -7.60 -20.39 6.10
CA ARG A 404 -6.23 -20.91 5.97
C ARG A 404 -5.27 -20.28 6.98
N ALA A 405 -5.40 -18.99 7.27
CA ALA A 405 -4.60 -18.30 8.28
C ALA A 405 -4.91 -18.81 9.69
N LYS A 406 -6.19 -18.99 10.02
CA LYS A 406 -6.63 -19.53 11.31
C LYS A 406 -6.12 -20.96 11.53
N SER A 407 -6.32 -21.85 10.56
CA SER A 407 -5.85 -23.24 10.65
C SER A 407 -4.35 -23.35 10.88
N ARG A 408 -3.55 -22.47 10.26
CA ARG A 408 -2.09 -22.42 10.50
C ARG A 408 -1.73 -21.97 11.92
N LYS A 409 -2.41 -20.93 12.43
CA LYS A 409 -2.21 -20.47 13.82
C LYS A 409 -2.57 -21.57 14.82
N ASP A 410 -3.68 -22.27 14.59
CA ASP A 410 -4.11 -23.37 15.45
C ASP A 410 -3.11 -24.53 15.42
N ALA A 411 -2.60 -24.91 14.24
CA ALA A 411 -1.59 -25.96 14.11
C ALA A 411 -0.27 -25.59 14.80
N GLN A 412 0.17 -24.33 14.67
CA GLN A 412 1.38 -23.83 15.34
C GLN A 412 1.22 -23.84 16.86
N ALA A 413 0.06 -23.42 17.37
CA ALA A 413 -0.23 -23.46 18.80
C ALA A 413 -0.26 -24.89 19.36
N GLN A 414 -0.81 -25.85 18.61
CA GLN A 414 -0.79 -27.26 18.98
C GLN A 414 0.63 -27.83 19.00
N TYR A 415 1.44 -27.52 17.99
CA TYR A 415 2.83 -27.95 17.92
C TYR A 415 3.66 -27.41 19.09
N GLN A 416 3.49 -26.13 19.43
CA GLN A 416 4.17 -25.50 20.56
C GLN A 416 3.81 -26.16 21.89
N LYS A 417 2.51 -26.43 22.12
CA LYS A 417 2.05 -27.19 23.30
C LYS A 417 2.64 -28.59 23.37
N ALA A 418 2.79 -29.27 22.23
CA ALA A 418 3.39 -30.60 22.17
C ALA A 418 4.89 -30.59 22.50
N ILE A 419 5.63 -29.55 22.10
CA ILE A 419 7.02 -29.36 22.50
C ILE A 419 7.12 -29.12 24.01
N GLU A 420 6.32 -28.20 24.54
CA GLU A 420 6.32 -27.87 25.97
C GLU A 420 5.98 -29.09 26.84
N ALA A 421 5.00 -29.89 26.42
CA ALA A 421 4.63 -31.13 27.11
C ALA A 421 5.77 -32.16 27.13
N ARG A 422 6.56 -32.27 26.04
CA ARG A 422 7.72 -33.17 25.97
C ARG A 422 8.88 -32.70 26.84
N CYS A 423 9.14 -31.40 26.90
CA CYS A 423 10.20 -30.84 27.74
C CYS A 423 9.92 -30.99 29.25
N VAL A 424 8.65 -31.14 29.65
CA VAL A 424 8.26 -31.36 31.05
C VAL A 424 8.38 -32.84 31.45
N THR A 425 8.34 -33.78 30.50
CA THR A 425 8.47 -35.22 30.77
C THR A 425 9.92 -35.73 30.80
N ASP A 426 10.88 -34.93 30.37
CA ASP A 426 12.31 -35.26 30.32
C ASP A 426 13.13 -34.65 31.49
N VAL A 427 12.47 -34.21 32.57
CA VAL A 427 13.04 -33.77 33.86
C VAL A 427 12.49 -34.65 34.97
#